data_AF-E8X183-F1
#
_entry.id   AF-E8X183-F1
#
_cell.length_a   1.000
_cell.length_b   1.000
_cell.length_c   1.000
_cell.angle_alpha   90.00
_cell.angle_beta   90.00
_cell.angle_gamma   90.00
#
_symmetry.space_group_name_H-M   'P 1'
#
loop_
_entity.id
_entity.type
_entity.pdbx_description
1 polymer ?
#
loop_
_entity_poly.entity_id
_entity_poly.type
_entity_poly.pdbx_seq_one_letter_code
_entity_poly.pdbx_strand_id
1 'polypeptide(L)'
;MTPEGWQQSGIPVTEGDHITVTAGGKVCVDMHSIWENVERRLHYENEWVEKEKIRRDDPEETRVPKQFFTKEERASLILTRPWVGPNGFSLDSYKPSFRSRREHYLIPSEPAGGLVAGIGGKNVPSSGSLFFAGQHNDSIADKSGELWFTVNDVQFDDPTNRELFYDDNIGSFWVKVIVKRK
;
A
#
# COMPACT_ATOMS: atom_id res chain seq x y z
N MET A 1 -13.12 -8.49 -11.49
CA MET A 1 -11.89 -9.03 -10.85
C MET A 1 -11.19 -7.82 -10.27
N THR A 2 -10.89 -7.84 -8.98
CA THR A 2 -10.15 -6.73 -8.36
C THR A 2 -8.72 -6.78 -8.89
N PRO A 3 -8.13 -5.67 -9.30
CA PRO A 3 -6.74 -5.64 -9.74
C PRO A 3 -5.79 -6.08 -8.62
N GLU A 4 -5.18 -7.26 -8.76
CA GLU A 4 -4.11 -7.76 -7.88
C GLU A 4 -2.76 -7.59 -8.61
N GLY A 5 -1.77 -6.99 -7.95
CA GLY A 5 -0.46 -6.70 -8.54
C GLY A 5 -0.51 -5.77 -9.76
N TRP A 6 0.17 -6.19 -10.83
CA TRP A 6 0.41 -5.37 -12.03
C TRP A 6 -0.84 -5.12 -12.86
N GLN A 7 -1.12 -3.84 -13.12
CA GLN A 7 -2.27 -3.38 -13.88
C GLN A 7 -1.87 -2.78 -15.21
N GLN A 8 -2.29 -3.45 -16.27
CA GLN A 8 -2.17 -2.98 -17.64
C GLN A 8 -3.14 -1.81 -17.87
N SER A 9 -2.64 -0.65 -18.33
CA SER A 9 -3.45 0.57 -18.45
C SER A 9 -4.19 0.74 -19.77
N GLY A 10 -3.82 0.01 -20.82
CA GLY A 10 -4.28 0.25 -22.19
C GLY A 10 -3.66 1.49 -22.86
N ILE A 11 -2.68 2.16 -22.22
CA ILE A 11 -2.10 3.42 -22.72
C ILE A 11 -0.79 3.11 -23.44
N PRO A 12 -0.76 3.17 -24.79
CA PRO A 12 0.46 2.95 -25.56
C PRO A 12 1.36 4.18 -25.51
N VAL A 13 2.66 3.96 -25.35
CA VAL A 13 3.73 4.97 -25.38
C VAL A 13 4.78 4.61 -26.42
N THR A 14 5.37 5.62 -27.03
CA THR A 14 6.49 5.50 -27.96
C THR A 14 7.74 6.06 -27.31
N GLU A 15 8.90 5.49 -27.63
CA GLU A 15 10.19 5.99 -27.17
C GLU A 15 10.32 7.51 -27.45
N GLY A 16 10.67 8.27 -26.42
CA GLY A 16 10.75 9.73 -26.46
C GLY A 16 9.46 10.48 -26.15
N ASP A 17 8.32 9.80 -25.98
CA ASP A 17 7.09 10.45 -25.50
C ASP A 17 7.28 11.03 -24.09
N HIS A 18 6.70 12.19 -23.83
CA HIS A 18 6.64 12.76 -22.48
C HIS A 18 5.41 12.23 -21.76
N ILE A 19 5.62 11.63 -20.59
CA ILE A 19 4.59 11.02 -19.76
C ILE A 19 4.46 11.86 -18.47
N THR A 20 3.28 12.39 -18.23
CA THR A 20 2.93 13.03 -16.95
C THR A 20 1.94 12.14 -16.21
N VAL A 21 2.30 11.70 -15.01
CA VAL A 21 1.44 10.93 -14.11
C VAL A 21 0.95 11.84 -12.97
N THR A 22 -0.33 11.73 -12.64
CA THR A 22 -0.91 12.30 -11.43
C THR A 22 -1.81 11.26 -10.78
N ALA A 23 -1.57 10.97 -9.51
CA ALA A 23 -2.28 9.92 -8.80
C ALA A 23 -2.84 10.41 -7.46
N GLY A 24 -3.81 9.67 -6.94
CA GLY A 24 -4.34 9.83 -5.60
C GLY A 24 -4.98 8.53 -5.11
N GLY A 25 -5.69 8.61 -3.99
CA GLY A 25 -6.20 7.41 -3.31
C GLY A 25 -5.25 6.94 -2.21
N LYS A 26 -5.54 5.77 -1.65
CA LYS A 26 -4.76 5.18 -0.58
C LYS A 26 -4.80 3.66 -0.64
N VAL A 27 -3.71 3.04 -0.22
CA VAL A 27 -3.58 1.60 -0.02
C VAL A 27 -3.09 1.33 1.40
N CYS A 28 -3.42 0.17 1.94
CA CYS A 28 -2.77 -0.41 3.10
C CYS A 28 -2.03 -1.65 2.61
N VAL A 29 -0.73 -1.71 2.85
CA VAL A 29 0.15 -2.80 2.39
C VAL A 29 0.52 -3.78 3.52
N ASP A 30 -0.38 -3.89 4.50
CA ASP A 30 -0.27 -4.84 5.60
C ASP A 30 -1.60 -4.90 6.37
N MET A 31 -2.54 -5.65 5.81
CA MET A 31 -3.79 -5.95 6.48
C MET A 31 -3.58 -6.77 7.77
N HIS A 32 -2.49 -7.53 7.88
CA HIS A 32 -2.20 -8.32 9.07
C HIS A 32 -1.97 -7.43 10.30
N SER A 33 -1.21 -6.34 10.18
CA SER A 33 -1.05 -5.35 11.26
C SER A 33 -2.38 -4.70 11.67
N ILE A 34 -3.31 -4.50 10.73
CA ILE A 34 -4.65 -3.99 11.04
C ILE A 34 -5.42 -5.04 11.85
N TRP A 35 -5.38 -6.30 11.42
CA TRP A 35 -6.04 -7.40 12.10
C TRP A 35 -5.54 -7.56 13.55
N GLU A 36 -4.21 -7.60 13.75
CA GLU A 36 -3.60 -7.67 15.09
C GLU A 36 -4.03 -6.48 15.99
N ASN A 37 -4.14 -5.28 15.40
CA ASN A 37 -4.60 -4.10 16.13
C ASN A 37 -6.07 -4.21 16.55
N VAL A 38 -6.93 -4.75 15.66
CA VAL A 38 -8.34 -5.00 15.97
C VAL A 38 -8.47 -6.03 17.09
N GLU A 39 -7.75 -7.15 17.03
CA GLU A 39 -7.74 -8.16 18.08
C GLU A 39 -7.28 -7.57 19.43
N ARG A 40 -6.18 -6.81 19.41
CA ARG A 40 -5.67 -6.12 20.61
C ARG A 40 -6.68 -5.14 21.19
N ARG A 41 -7.37 -4.38 20.33
CA ARG A 41 -8.41 -3.46 20.77
C ARG A 41 -9.58 -4.21 21.41
N LEU A 42 -10.05 -5.27 20.78
CA LEU A 42 -11.14 -6.09 21.31
C LEU A 42 -10.77 -6.69 22.68
N HIS A 43 -9.52 -7.12 22.84
CA HIS A 43 -9.00 -7.59 24.11
C HIS A 43 -9.13 -6.51 25.21
N TYR A 44 -8.60 -5.30 24.99
CA TYR A 44 -8.73 -4.21 25.97
C TYR A 44 -10.19 -3.79 26.21
N GLU A 45 -11.02 -3.75 25.17
CA GLU A 45 -12.45 -3.43 25.31
C GLU A 45 -13.18 -4.47 26.18
N ASN A 46 -12.87 -5.76 26.02
CA ASN A 46 -13.43 -6.83 26.85
C ASN A 46 -12.99 -6.70 28.31
N GLU A 47 -11.70 -6.49 28.58
CA GLU A 47 -11.17 -6.34 29.95
C GLU A 47 -11.83 -5.18 30.70
N TRP A 48 -11.96 -4.02 30.06
CA TRP A 48 -12.58 -2.85 30.68
C TRP A 48 -14.10 -2.99 30.84
N VAL A 49 -14.77 -3.71 29.93
CA VAL A 49 -16.20 -4.03 30.08
C VAL A 49 -16.45 -4.88 31.33
N GLU A 50 -15.63 -5.91 31.55
CA GLU A 50 -15.74 -6.77 32.73
C GLU A 50 -15.42 -6.01 34.02
N LYS A 51 -14.32 -5.26 34.01
CA LYS A 51 -13.83 -4.52 35.19
C LYS A 51 -14.76 -3.39 35.62
N GLU A 52 -15.24 -2.58 34.68
CA GLU A 52 -16.11 -1.43 34.94
C GLU A 52 -17.61 -1.79 34.88
N LYS A 53 -17.92 -3.06 34.58
CA LYS A 53 -19.29 -3.59 34.45
C LYS A 53 -20.12 -2.75 33.47
N ILE A 54 -19.56 -2.50 32.29
CA ILE A 54 -20.21 -1.74 31.22
C ILE A 54 -21.28 -2.61 30.56
N ARG A 55 -22.51 -2.11 30.43
CA ARG A 55 -23.63 -2.87 29.86
C ARG A 55 -23.72 -2.63 28.35
N ARG A 56 -23.16 -3.54 27.55
CA ARG A 56 -22.99 -3.37 26.09
C ARG A 56 -24.27 -3.08 25.32
N ASP A 57 -25.35 -3.74 25.70
CA ASP A 57 -26.62 -3.71 24.96
C ASP A 57 -27.66 -2.77 25.60
N ASP A 58 -27.26 -1.99 26.60
CA ASP A 58 -28.15 -1.03 27.27
C ASP A 58 -28.07 0.35 26.57
N PRO A 59 -29.15 0.86 25.96
CA PRO A 59 -29.16 2.17 25.31
C PRO A 59 -28.93 3.35 26.27
N GLU A 60 -29.11 3.16 27.58
CA GLU A 60 -28.86 4.17 28.62
C GLU A 60 -27.42 4.09 29.17
N GLU A 61 -26.60 3.12 28.75
CA GLU A 61 -25.18 3.06 29.10
C GLU A 61 -24.41 4.16 28.37
N THR A 62 -23.85 5.10 29.13
CA THR A 62 -23.09 6.24 28.58
C THR A 62 -21.58 6.04 28.61
N ARG A 63 -21.09 5.03 29.35
CA ARG A 63 -19.67 4.72 29.47
C ARG A 63 -19.22 3.89 28.27
N VAL A 64 -18.07 4.24 27.69
CA VAL A 64 -17.46 3.46 26.61
C VAL A 64 -16.07 2.97 27.04
N PRO A 65 -15.66 1.74 26.68
CA PRO A 65 -14.39 1.17 27.14
C PRO A 65 -13.18 2.06 26.86
N LYS A 66 -13.18 2.77 25.73
CA LYS A 66 -12.12 3.71 25.32
C LYS A 66 -11.87 4.85 26.29
N GLN A 67 -12.83 5.22 27.14
CA GLN A 67 -12.63 6.24 28.18
C GLN A 67 -11.63 5.79 29.23
N PHE A 68 -11.54 4.48 29.46
CA PHE A 68 -10.72 3.87 30.52
C PHE A 68 -9.34 3.44 30.04
N PHE A 69 -9.09 3.45 28.73
CA PHE A 69 -7.80 3.02 28.18
C PHE A 69 -6.65 3.84 28.76
N THR A 70 -5.61 3.14 29.22
CA THR A 70 -4.35 3.74 29.69
C THR A 70 -3.62 4.46 28.56
N LYS A 71 -2.61 5.26 28.89
CA LYS A 71 -1.79 5.92 27.86
C LYS A 71 -1.03 4.89 27.01
N GLU A 72 -0.58 3.82 27.66
CA GLU A 72 0.16 2.71 27.08
C GLU A 72 -0.73 1.90 26.12
N GLU A 73 -1.96 1.57 26.54
CA GLU A 73 -2.95 0.91 25.68
C GLU A 73 -3.30 1.77 24.46
N ARG A 74 -3.53 3.07 24.65
CA ARG A 74 -3.79 3.98 23.53
C ARG A 74 -2.61 4.03 22.56
N ALA A 75 -1.38 4.08 23.07
CA ALA A 75 -0.18 4.08 22.25
C ALA A 75 -0.02 2.77 21.47
N SER A 76 -0.33 1.61 22.08
CA SER A 76 -0.22 0.31 21.44
C SER A 76 -1.27 0.07 20.35
N LEU A 77 -2.36 0.85 20.35
CA LEU A 77 -3.41 0.83 19.32
C LEU A 77 -3.15 1.77 18.13
N ILE A 78 -2.09 2.59 18.15
CA ILE A 78 -1.73 3.41 16.99
C ILE A 78 -1.23 2.48 15.88
N LEU A 79 -1.93 2.47 14.74
CA LEU A 79 -1.49 1.72 13.57
C LEU A 79 -0.15 2.28 13.07
N THR A 80 0.87 1.44 13.06
CA THR A 80 2.21 1.80 12.60
C THR A 80 2.32 1.78 11.07
N ARG A 81 1.40 1.08 10.38
CA ARG A 81 1.26 1.03 8.92
C ARG A 81 -0.05 1.71 8.49
N PRO A 82 -0.10 3.05 8.42
CA PRO A 82 -1.31 3.74 8.00
C PRO A 82 -1.58 3.51 6.52
N TRP A 83 -2.82 3.76 6.12
CA TRP A 83 -3.19 3.96 4.72
C TRP A 83 -2.26 4.99 4.06
N VAL A 84 -1.47 4.56 3.09
CA VAL A 84 -0.46 5.38 2.41
C VAL A 84 -0.96 5.84 1.05
N GLY A 85 -0.59 7.07 0.69
CA GLY A 85 -0.88 7.62 -0.64
C GLY A 85 0.13 7.13 -1.68
N PRO A 86 0.02 7.61 -2.93
CA PRO A 86 0.89 7.19 -4.02
C PRO A 86 2.39 7.46 -3.80
N ASN A 87 2.76 8.39 -2.93
CA ASN A 87 4.17 8.61 -2.55
C ASN A 87 4.74 7.52 -1.62
N GLY A 88 3.90 6.59 -1.15
CA GLY A 88 4.32 5.53 -0.24
C GLY A 88 4.80 6.05 1.11
N PHE A 89 5.68 5.28 1.74
CA PHE A 89 6.35 5.61 3.00
C PHE A 89 7.81 5.18 2.98
N SER A 90 8.64 5.92 3.73
CA SER A 90 10.06 5.59 3.84
C SER A 90 10.28 4.36 4.73
N LEU A 91 11.02 3.39 4.20
CA LEU A 91 11.51 2.23 4.93
C LEU A 91 12.57 2.56 5.99
N ASP A 92 13.13 3.78 6.01
CA ASP A 92 14.06 4.21 7.07
C ASP A 92 13.31 4.73 8.29
N SER A 93 12.16 5.38 8.05
CA SER A 93 11.24 5.81 9.11
C SER A 93 10.42 4.66 9.70
N TYR A 94 10.37 3.53 8.98
CA TYR A 94 9.55 2.38 9.32
C TYR A 94 10.42 1.17 9.65
N LYS A 95 10.19 0.48 10.77
CA LYS A 95 10.87 -0.80 11.05
C LYS A 95 9.99 -1.93 10.49
N PRO A 96 10.26 -2.46 9.27
CA PRO A 96 9.55 -3.64 8.80
C PRO A 96 9.77 -4.79 9.78
N SER A 97 8.78 -5.70 9.86
CA SER A 97 8.90 -6.93 10.67
C SER A 97 10.17 -7.70 10.34
N PHE A 98 10.63 -7.61 9.08
CA PHE A 98 11.90 -8.17 8.62
C PHE A 98 12.64 -7.14 7.75
N ARG A 99 13.80 -6.65 8.22
CA ARG A 99 14.65 -5.70 7.46
C ARG A 99 15.09 -6.24 6.10
N SER A 100 15.29 -7.55 6.00
CA SER A 100 15.66 -8.23 4.76
C SER A 100 14.64 -8.06 3.64
N ARG A 101 13.37 -7.73 3.95
CA ARG A 101 12.35 -7.47 2.91
C ARG A 101 12.70 -6.32 1.98
N ARG A 102 13.54 -5.36 2.41
CA ARG A 102 13.90 -4.16 1.62
C ARG A 102 14.44 -4.52 0.24
N GLU A 103 15.31 -5.53 0.16
CA GLU A 103 15.95 -5.95 -1.09
C GLU A 103 14.99 -6.67 -2.04
N HIS A 104 13.79 -7.00 -1.57
CA HIS A 104 12.77 -7.72 -2.33
C HIS A 104 11.64 -6.82 -2.83
N TYR A 105 11.67 -5.51 -2.54
CA TYR A 105 10.72 -4.58 -3.16
C TYR A 105 10.99 -4.45 -4.66
N LEU A 106 9.95 -4.13 -5.44
CA LEU A 106 10.08 -3.87 -6.89
C LEU A 106 11.16 -2.85 -7.20
N ILE A 107 11.20 -1.75 -6.43
CA ILE A 107 12.27 -0.75 -6.48
C ILE A 107 12.77 -0.51 -5.05
N PRO A 108 13.81 -1.23 -4.59
CA PRO A 108 14.29 -1.20 -3.19
C PRO A 108 14.76 0.17 -2.67
N SER A 109 15.17 1.05 -3.59
CA SER A 109 15.61 2.42 -3.28
C SER A 109 14.45 3.40 -3.08
N GLU A 110 13.23 3.01 -3.44
CA GLU A 110 12.06 3.89 -3.45
C GLU A 110 11.11 3.61 -2.27
N PRO A 111 10.20 4.54 -1.93
CA PRO A 111 9.23 4.34 -0.85
C PRO A 111 8.36 3.09 -1.04
N ALA A 112 8.19 2.32 0.04
CA ALA A 112 7.28 1.18 0.09
C ALA A 112 5.83 1.64 -0.01
N GLY A 113 4.96 0.80 -0.60
CA GLY A 113 3.55 1.11 -0.80
C GLY A 113 3.26 2.27 -1.77
N GLY A 114 4.28 2.84 -2.41
CA GLY A 114 4.13 3.91 -3.39
C GLY A 114 3.73 3.40 -4.77
N LEU A 115 3.25 4.28 -5.63
CA LEU A 115 2.88 3.94 -7.00
C LEU A 115 4.13 3.77 -7.88
N VAL A 116 4.23 2.59 -8.50
CA VAL A 116 5.25 2.26 -9.49
C VAL A 116 4.59 2.16 -10.85
N ALA A 117 5.29 2.64 -11.86
CA ALA A 117 4.91 2.45 -13.25
C ALA A 117 6.01 1.71 -13.99
N GLY A 118 5.67 1.09 -15.12
CA GLY A 118 6.64 0.51 -16.02
C GLY A 118 6.11 0.42 -17.44
N ILE A 119 7.02 0.32 -18.40
CA ILE A 119 6.67 0.16 -19.81
C ILE A 119 6.86 -1.32 -20.20
N GLY A 120 5.74 -1.97 -20.52
CA GLY A 120 5.67 -3.40 -20.86
C GLY A 120 5.18 -3.62 -22.29
N GLY A 121 5.18 -4.88 -22.71
CA GLY A 121 4.55 -5.32 -23.96
C GLY A 121 3.27 -6.08 -23.66
N LYS A 122 3.14 -7.29 -24.23
CA LYS A 122 2.13 -8.27 -23.81
C LYS A 122 2.41 -8.87 -22.43
N ASN A 123 3.64 -8.74 -21.94
CA ASN A 123 4.09 -9.22 -20.65
C ASN A 123 4.29 -8.04 -19.69
N VAL A 124 4.15 -8.33 -18.40
CA VAL A 124 4.48 -7.42 -17.28
C VAL A 124 5.88 -6.82 -17.48
N PRO A 125 6.09 -5.52 -17.16
CA PRO A 125 7.39 -4.88 -17.33
C PRO A 125 8.50 -5.60 -16.55
N SER A 126 9.70 -5.66 -17.13
CA SER A 126 10.90 -6.11 -16.42
C SER A 126 11.43 -5.02 -15.48
N SER A 127 12.18 -5.41 -14.45
CA SER A 127 12.78 -4.50 -13.45
C SER A 127 13.52 -3.30 -14.05
N GLY A 128 14.25 -3.50 -15.16
CA GLY A 128 14.97 -2.42 -15.86
C GLY A 128 14.09 -1.39 -16.60
N SER A 129 12.77 -1.51 -16.55
CA SER A 129 11.82 -0.57 -17.18
C SER A 129 10.79 -0.02 -16.22
N LEU A 130 11.10 -0.08 -14.92
CA LEU A 130 10.27 0.43 -13.86
C LEU A 130 10.74 1.83 -13.48
N PHE A 131 9.80 2.66 -13.06
CA PHE A 131 10.08 3.96 -12.45
C PHE A 131 9.07 4.26 -11.35
N PHE A 132 9.53 5.02 -10.36
CA PHE A 132 8.66 5.51 -9.31
C PHE A 132 7.76 6.63 -9.85
N ALA A 133 6.46 6.39 -9.86
CA ALA A 133 5.48 7.36 -10.37
C ALA A 133 4.96 8.29 -9.27
N GLY A 134 4.89 7.81 -8.02
CA GLY A 134 4.47 8.63 -6.89
C GLY A 134 3.09 9.27 -7.09
N GLN A 135 2.87 10.40 -6.42
CA GLN A 135 1.67 11.23 -6.59
C GLN A 135 1.73 12.09 -7.86
N HIS A 136 2.93 12.53 -8.23
CA HIS A 136 3.18 13.32 -9.43
C HIS A 136 4.57 13.00 -9.97
N ASN A 137 4.64 12.70 -11.27
CA ASN A 137 5.89 12.40 -11.95
C ASN A 137 5.82 12.83 -13.41
N ASP A 138 6.92 13.39 -13.90
CA ASP A 138 7.16 13.65 -15.31
C ASP A 138 8.35 12.81 -15.74
N SER A 139 8.15 11.96 -16.76
CA SER A 139 9.17 11.07 -17.30
C SER A 139 9.15 11.08 -18.82
N ILE A 140 10.23 10.58 -19.41
CA ILE A 140 10.34 10.35 -20.84
C ILE A 140 10.35 8.84 -21.05
N ALA A 141 9.53 8.35 -21.98
CA ALA A 141 9.52 6.94 -22.34
C ALA A 141 10.89 6.53 -22.90
N ASP A 142 11.56 5.59 -22.23
CA ASP A 142 12.86 5.04 -22.64
C ASP A 142 12.73 3.98 -23.74
N LYS A 143 11.52 3.47 -23.96
CA LYS A 143 11.18 2.51 -25.01
C LYS A 143 9.70 2.61 -25.38
N SER A 144 9.34 1.96 -26.49
CA SER A 144 7.95 1.83 -26.91
C SER A 144 7.27 0.65 -26.21
N GLY A 145 5.98 0.78 -25.91
CA GLY A 145 5.19 -0.26 -25.26
C GLY A 145 3.86 0.25 -24.72
N GLU A 146 3.38 -0.39 -23.67
CA GLU A 146 2.19 0.01 -22.94
C GLU A 146 2.54 0.32 -21.48
N LEU A 147 1.86 1.29 -20.88
CA LEU A 147 2.04 1.60 -19.47
C LEU A 147 1.35 0.57 -18.57
N TRP A 148 2.06 0.18 -17.52
CA TRP A 148 1.58 -0.67 -16.44
C TRP A 148 1.80 0.02 -15.10
N PHE A 149 0.95 -0.27 -14.12
CA PHE A 149 1.03 0.29 -12.78
C PHE A 149 0.96 -0.79 -11.71
N THR A 150 1.63 -0.58 -10.59
CA THR A 150 1.52 -1.44 -9.41
C THR A 150 1.89 -0.66 -8.15
N VAL A 151 1.78 -1.30 -7.00
CA VAL A 151 2.29 -0.79 -5.72
C VAL A 151 3.71 -1.29 -5.50
N ASN A 152 4.62 -0.43 -5.02
CA ASN A 152 5.98 -0.82 -4.64
C ASN A 152 5.91 -1.71 -3.41
N ASP A 153 5.79 -3.01 -3.62
CA ASP A 153 5.77 -4.00 -2.56
C ASP A 153 6.78 -5.10 -2.82
N VAL A 154 6.92 -5.99 -1.84
CA VAL A 154 7.74 -7.17 -1.88
C VAL A 154 7.27 -8.07 -3.02
N GLN A 155 8.17 -8.38 -3.94
CA GLN A 155 7.98 -9.41 -4.94
C GLN A 155 9.07 -10.47 -4.73
N PHE A 156 8.65 -11.72 -4.58
CA PHE A 156 9.57 -12.83 -4.71
C PHE A 156 9.52 -13.35 -6.15
N ASP A 157 10.67 -13.79 -6.66
CA ASP A 157 10.79 -14.57 -7.90
C ASP A 157 10.21 -15.98 -7.69
N ASP A 158 8.98 -16.08 -7.20
CA ASP A 158 8.19 -17.30 -7.24
C ASP A 158 7.41 -17.29 -8.56
N PRO A 159 7.85 -18.06 -9.57
CA PRO A 159 7.15 -18.11 -10.85
C PRO A 159 5.75 -18.72 -10.74
N THR A 160 5.45 -19.42 -9.64
CA THR A 160 4.15 -20.04 -9.37
C THR A 160 3.20 -19.14 -8.60
N ASN A 161 3.72 -18.16 -7.86
CA ASN A 161 2.91 -17.24 -7.06
C ASN A 161 3.47 -15.82 -7.04
N ARG A 162 3.36 -15.15 -8.19
CA ARG A 162 3.85 -13.78 -8.40
C ARG A 162 3.11 -12.71 -7.58
N GLU A 163 1.99 -13.09 -6.97
CA GLU A 163 1.05 -12.20 -6.29
C GLU A 163 1.00 -12.42 -4.77
N LEU A 164 1.78 -13.37 -4.22
CA LEU A 164 1.72 -13.84 -2.82
C LEU A 164 1.77 -12.73 -1.74
N PHE A 165 2.29 -11.55 -2.06
CA PHE A 165 2.43 -10.40 -1.15
C PHE A 165 1.51 -9.23 -1.49
N TYR A 166 0.59 -9.41 -2.42
CA TYR A 166 -0.53 -8.48 -2.64
C TYR A 166 -1.80 -8.94 -1.92
N ASP A 167 -1.85 -10.18 -1.42
CA ASP A 167 -3.02 -10.76 -0.75
C ASP A 167 -3.38 -10.04 0.56
N ASP A 168 -2.41 -9.41 1.22
CA ASP A 168 -2.62 -8.58 2.40
C ASP A 168 -2.69 -7.07 2.09
N ASN A 169 -2.82 -6.72 0.82
CA ASN A 169 -2.98 -5.34 0.38
C ASN A 169 -4.46 -4.99 0.16
N ILE A 170 -4.89 -3.83 0.65
CA ILE A 170 -6.24 -3.32 0.44
C ILE A 170 -6.24 -1.85 0.05
N GLY A 171 -7.17 -1.48 -0.84
CA GLY A 171 -7.33 -0.11 -1.30
C GLY A 171 -7.05 0.03 -2.79
N SER A 172 -6.89 1.28 -3.24
CA SER A 172 -6.53 1.56 -4.63
C SER A 172 -5.96 2.96 -4.79
N PHE A 173 -5.18 3.11 -5.85
CA PHE A 173 -4.85 4.41 -6.40
C PHE A 173 -5.70 4.67 -7.65
N TRP A 174 -6.18 5.90 -7.79
CA TRP A 174 -6.61 6.39 -9.09
C TRP A 174 -5.42 7.06 -9.76
N VAL A 175 -5.27 6.87 -11.08
CA VAL A 175 -4.14 7.37 -11.85
C VAL A 175 -4.66 8.08 -13.08
N LYS A 176 -4.19 9.31 -13.28
CA LYS A 176 -4.37 10.09 -14.51
C LYS A 176 -3.03 10.16 -15.21
N VAL A 177 -3.02 9.86 -16.51
CA VAL A 177 -1.84 9.91 -17.36
C VAL A 177 -2.09 10.89 -18.51
N ILE A 178 -1.10 11.71 -18.82
CA ILE A 178 -1.06 12.54 -20.02
C ILE A 178 0.19 12.14 -20.81
N VAL A 179 0.00 11.72 -22.06
CA VAL A 179 1.10 11.40 -22.98
C VAL A 179 1.17 12.48 -24.04
N LYS A 180 2.30 13.21 -24.10
CA LYS A 180 2.59 14.15 -25.19
C LYS A 180 3.53 13.46 -26.17
N ARG A 181 3.01 13.23 -27.38
CA ARG A 181 3.78 12.61 -28.46
C ARG A 181 4.87 13.55 -28.95
N LYS A 182 6.03 12.97 -29.27
CA LYS A 182 7.12 13.68 -29.94
C LYS A 182 6.70 14.18 -31.33
#